data_AF-A0A090QMI9-F1
#
_entry.id   AF-A0A090QMI9-F1
#
_cell.length_a   1.000
_cell.length_b   1.000
_cell.length_c   1.000
_cell.angle_alpha   90.00
_cell.angle_beta   90.00
_cell.angle_gamma   90.00
#
_symmetry.space_group_name_H-M   'P 1'
#
loop_
_entity.id
_entity.type
_entity.pdbx_description
1 polymer ?
#
loop_
_entity_poly.entity_id
_entity_poly.type
_entity_poly.pdbx_seq_one_letter_code
_entity_poly.pdbx_strand_id
1 'polypeptide(L)' 'MAVRLGKQPKSDRFYQKYGFKNVGESNFELEGELHQNHVFCYSDAASTQILK' A
#
# COMPACT_ATOMS: atom_id res chain seq x y z
N MET A 1 -3.76 -4.55 7.60
CA MET A 1 -2.28 -4.56 7.56
C MET A 1 -1.85 -3.87 6.27
N ALA A 2 -1.16 -2.73 6.32
CA ALA A 2 -0.75 -1.96 5.14
C ALA A 2 0.73 -2.20 4.82
N VAL A 3 1.03 -2.65 3.60
CA VAL A 3 2.39 -2.96 3.15
C VAL A 3 2.97 -1.75 2.41
N ARG A 4 4.20 -1.33 2.75
CA ARG A 4 4.90 -0.18 2.15
C ARG A 4 5.73 -0.62 0.95
N LEU A 5 5.54 0.01 -0.22
CA LEU A 5 6.36 -0.25 -1.40
C LEU A 5 6.78 1.05 -2.06
N GLY A 6 8.08 1.33 -2.03
CA GLY A 6 8.64 2.39 -2.86
C GLY A 6 8.25 2.18 -4.32
N LYS A 7 7.89 3.28 -5.01
CA LYS A 7 7.48 3.32 -6.42
C LYS A 7 8.37 2.46 -7.31
N GLN A 8 7.95 1.23 -7.55
CA GLN A 8 8.52 0.38 -8.58
C GLN A 8 7.36 -0.07 -9.46
N PRO A 9 7.34 0.19 -10.77
CA PRO A 9 6.25 -0.24 -11.65
C PRO A 9 6.02 -1.76 -11.65
N LYS A 10 6.98 -2.54 -11.13
CA LYS A 10 6.87 -3.99 -10.92
C LYS A 10 6.11 -4.37 -9.63
N SER A 11 6.10 -3.52 -8.59
CA SER A 11 5.37 -3.82 -7.35
C SER A 11 3.87 -3.78 -7.57
N ASP A 12 3.35 -2.78 -8.28
CA ASP A 12 1.91 -2.57 -8.39
C ASP A 12 1.17 -3.78 -8.98
N ARG A 13 1.76 -4.40 -10.02
CA ARG A 13 1.23 -5.65 -10.61
C ARG A 13 1.33 -6.84 -9.66
N PHE A 14 2.37 -6.89 -8.82
CA PHE A 14 2.49 -7.92 -7.79
C PHE A 14 1.32 -7.79 -6.81
N TYR A 15 1.08 -6.62 -6.22
CA TYR A 15 0.00 -6.41 -5.25
C TYR A 15 -1.38 -6.67 -5.85
N GLN A 16 -1.62 -6.20 -7.07
CA GLN A 16 -2.86 -6.51 -7.80
C GLN A 16 -3.04 -8.03 -8.01
N LYS A 17 -1.98 -8.77 -8.34
CA LYS A 17 -2.03 -10.23 -8.50
C LYS A 17 -2.39 -10.96 -7.20
N TYR A 18 -2.00 -10.41 -6.05
CA TYR A 18 -2.35 -10.95 -4.72
C TYR A 18 -3.68 -10.38 -4.18
N GLY A 19 -4.46 -9.69 -5.00
CA GLY A 19 -5.79 -9.18 -4.64
C GLY A 19 -5.80 -7.88 -3.84
N PHE A 20 -4.63 -7.23 -3.68
CA PHE A 20 -4.58 -5.89 -3.11
C PHE A 20 -5.08 -4.86 -4.13
N LYS A 21 -5.85 -3.89 -3.67
CA LYS A 21 -6.36 -2.78 -4.47
C LYS A 21 -5.62 -1.50 -4.08
N ASN A 22 -5.24 -0.70 -5.06
CA ASN A 22 -4.77 0.66 -4.80
C ASN A 22 -5.96 1.49 -4.29
N VAL A 23 -5.80 2.12 -3.12
CA VAL A 23 -6.82 2.94 -2.47
C VAL A 23 -6.43 4.43 -2.40
N GLY A 24 -5.24 4.78 -2.90
CA GLY A 24 -4.79 6.16 -2.97
C GLY A 24 -3.29 6.32 -3.07
N GLU A 25 -2.85 7.57 -3.10
CA GLU A 25 -1.44 7.94 -3.11
C GLU A 25 -1.11 8.75 -1.85
N SER A 26 0.09 8.58 -1.33
CA SER A 26 0.58 9.29 -0.16
C SER A 26 2.01 9.77 -0.42
N ASN A 27 2.36 10.95 0.07
CA ASN A 27 3.71 11.48 -0.02
C ASN A 27 4.43 11.28 1.30
N PHE A 28 5.70 10.89 1.26
CA PHE A 28 6.56 10.82 2.43
C PHE A 28 7.92 11.44 2.14
N GLU A 29 8.51 12.06 3.14
CA GLU A 29 9.84 12.65 3.04
C GLU A 29 10.90 11.61 3.40
N LEU A 30 11.89 11.44 2.54
CA LEU A 30 13.03 10.55 2.75
C LEU A 30 14.30 11.29 2.35
N GLU A 31 15.25 11.41 3.28
CA GLU A 31 16.53 12.09 3.03
C GLU A 31 16.39 13.54 2.50
N GLY A 32 15.27 14.21 2.83
CA GLY A 32 14.95 15.57 2.37
C GLY A 32 14.29 15.65 0.99
N GLU A 33 14.00 14.51 0.36
CA GLU A 33 13.23 14.43 -0.88
C GLU A 33 11.80 13.94 -0.61
N LEU A 34 10.83 14.52 -1.31
CA LEU A 34 9.42 14.12 -1.21
C LEU A 34 9.13 12.99 -2.21
N HIS A 35 8.88 11.79 -1.70
CA HIS A 35 8.56 10.62 -2.50
C HIS A 35 7.07 10.33 -2.50
N GLN A 36 6.52 10.12 -3.70
CA GLN A 36 5.17 9.60 -3.88
C GLN A 36 5.15 8.08 -3.65
N ASN A 37 4.14 7.60 -2.92
CA ASN A 37 3.91 6.22 -2.57
C ASN A 37 2.48 5.79 -2.93
N HIS A 38 2.30 4.56 -3.39
CA HIS A 38 0.97 4.00 -3.63
C HIS A 38 0.48 3.24 -2.40
N VAL A 39 -0.74 3.51 -1.96
CA VAL A 39 -1.36 2.86 -0.81
C VAL A 39 -2.20 1.69 -1.31
N PHE A 40 -1.79 0.48 -0.95
CA PHE A 40 -2.52 -0.74 -1.29
C PHE A 40 -3.26 -1.30 -0.07
N CYS A 41 -4.49 -1.74 -0.27
CA CYS A 41 -5.32 -2.37 0.74
C CYS A 41 -5.72 -3.79 0.29
N TYR A 42 -5.74 -4.73 1.23
CA TYR A 42 -6.29 -6.07 1.04
C TYR A 42 -7.46 -6.25 2.01
N SER A 43 -8.65 -6.45 1.45
CA SER A 43 -9.85 -6.75 2.21
C SER A 43 -9.94 -8.26 2.40
N ASP A 44 -9.41 -8.76 3.51
CA ASP A 44 -9.79 -10.09 3.98
C ASP A 44 -11.19 -9.98 4.58
N ALA A 45 -12.17 -10.67 4.02
CA ALA A 45 -13.56 -10.65 4.51
C ALA A 45 -13.68 -11.16 5.96
N ALA A 46 -12.60 -11.65 6.58
CA ALA A 46 -12.56 -12.21 7.92
C ALA A 46 -11.95 -11.32 9.03
N SER A 47 -11.32 -10.18 8.73
CA SER A 47 -10.54 -9.45 9.75
C SER A 47 -11.20 -8.15 10.24
N THR A 48 -12.44 -8.26 10.72
CA THR A 48 -13.03 -7.28 11.65
C THR A 48 -12.53 -7.63 13.05
N GLN A 49 -11.32 -7.18 13.41
CA GLN A 49 -10.96 -7.05 14.82
C GLN A 49 -10.44 -5.64 15.05
N ILE A 50 -11.36 -4.82 15.56
CA ILE A 50 -11.08 -3.54 16.22
C ILE A 50 -10.13 -3.87 17.37
N LEU A 51 -8.86 -3.46 17.27
CA LEU A 51 -7.97 -3.48 18.43
C LEU A 51 -8.56 -2.51 19.47
N LYS A 52 -8.98 -3.08 20.61
CA LYS A 52 -9.19 -2.35 21.86
C LYS A 52 -7.86 -2.16 22.58
#